data_AF-A0AA41YNX4-F1
#
_entry.id   AF-A0AA41YNX4-F1
#
_cell.length_a   1.000
_cell.length_b   1.000
_cell.length_c   1.000
_cell.angle_alpha   90.00
_cell.angle_beta   90.00
_cell.angle_gamma   90.00
#
_symmetry.space_group_name_H-M   'P 1'
#
loop_
_entity.id
_entity.type
_entity.pdbx_description
1 polymer ?
#
loop_
_entity_poly.entity_id
_entity_poly.type
_entity_poly.pdbx_seq_one_letter_code
_entity_poly.pdbx_strand_id
1 'polypeptide(L)'
;MPKVDLPPETQGLRLCKVIHGRLAMCEGVRFPGGAPAVDTVLRRAAISGRVGPVGETGDYWADLLDANGDWFDTVALGRDAWNSLKNHWMRCKVESADGR
;
A
#
# COMPACT_ATOMS: atom_id res chain seq x y z
N MET A 1 16.44 -9.27 -2.10
CA MET A 1 15.14 -8.64 -2.45
C MET A 1 15.43 -7.20 -2.87
N PRO A 2 14.85 -6.71 -3.97
CA PRO A 2 15.03 -5.32 -4.36
C PRO A 2 14.46 -4.42 -3.26
N LYS A 3 15.21 -3.36 -2.93
CA LYS A 3 14.77 -2.31 -2.02
C LYS A 3 13.74 -1.45 -2.77
N VAL A 4 12.64 -1.09 -2.11
CA VAL A 4 11.75 -0.04 -2.62
C VAL A 4 12.35 1.28 -2.16
N ASP A 5 12.74 2.14 -3.10
CA ASP A 5 13.25 3.46 -2.76
C ASP A 5 12.10 4.38 -2.36
N LEU A 6 11.72 4.29 -1.09
CA LEU A 6 10.64 5.09 -0.51
C LEU A 6 11.10 6.52 -0.19
N PRO A 7 10.28 7.53 -0.50
CA PRO A 7 10.49 8.89 -0.02
C PRO A 7 10.53 8.93 1.52
N PRO A 8 11.47 9.68 2.13
CA PRO A 8 11.68 9.70 3.59
C PRO A 8 10.45 10.16 4.39
N GLU A 9 9.57 10.96 3.79
CA GLU A 9 8.32 11.46 4.35
C GLU A 9 7.21 10.40 4.47
N THR A 10 7.42 9.20 3.91
CA THR A 10 6.44 8.10 3.97
C THR A 10 6.21 7.69 5.42
N GLN A 11 4.98 7.84 5.91
CA GLN A 11 4.56 7.47 7.26
C GLN A 11 3.48 6.38 7.27
N GLY A 12 2.80 6.16 6.14
CA GLY A 12 1.69 5.23 6.07
C GLY A 12 1.47 4.64 4.70
N LEU A 13 0.55 3.68 4.66
CA LEU A 13 0.04 3.08 3.42
C LEU A 13 -1.48 3.13 3.40
N ARG A 14 -2.07 3.29 2.21
CA ARG A 14 -3.48 2.97 1.95
C ARG A 14 -3.55 1.94 0.83
N LEU A 15 -4.21 0.81 1.07
CA LEU A 15 -4.33 -0.22 0.03
C LEU A 15 -5.47 0.10 -0.92
N CYS A 16 -5.18 0.01 -2.20
CA CYS A 16 -6.10 0.38 -3.26
C CYS A 16 -6.15 -0.72 -4.31
N LYS A 17 -7.32 -0.91 -4.91
CA LYS A 17 -7.50 -1.85 -6.04
C LYS A 17 -8.66 -1.43 -6.93
N VAL A 18 -8.64 -1.89 -8.16
CA VAL A 18 -9.79 -1.82 -9.06
C VAL A 18 -10.54 -3.16 -9.05
N ILE A 19 -11.85 -3.11 -8.83
CA ILE A 19 -12.77 -4.26 -8.99
C ILE A 19 -13.81 -3.89 -10.03
N HIS A 20 -13.83 -4.58 -11.17
CA HIS A 20 -14.79 -4.34 -12.26
C HIS A 20 -14.89 -2.85 -12.66
N GLY A 21 -13.74 -2.16 -12.73
CA GLY A 21 -13.67 -0.74 -13.07
C GLY A 21 -14.00 0.22 -11.93
N ARG A 22 -14.28 -0.27 -10.71
CA ARG A 22 -14.50 0.57 -9.52
C ARG A 22 -13.30 0.58 -8.60
N LEU A 23 -12.97 1.77 -8.11
CA LEU A 23 -11.95 1.96 -7.08
C LEU A 23 -12.47 1.47 -5.73
N ALA A 24 -11.70 0.59 -5.09
CA ALA A 24 -11.91 0.18 -3.71
C ALA A 24 -10.65 0.48 -2.91
N MET A 25 -10.82 1.07 -1.74
CA MET A 25 -9.72 1.54 -0.90
C MET A 25 -9.90 1.02 0.52
N CYS A 26 -8.79 0.79 1.21
CA CYS A 26 -8.82 0.57 2.65
C CYS A 26 -8.68 1.90 3.40
N GLU A 27 -8.91 1.87 4.71
CA GLU A 27 -8.43 2.93 5.60
C GLU A 27 -6.90 3.08 5.50
N GLY A 28 -6.39 4.30 5.71
CA GLY A 28 -4.95 4.55 5.77
C GLY A 28 -4.36 4.05 7.08
N VAL A 29 -3.28 3.26 7.00
CA VAL A 29 -2.56 2.72 8.18
C VAL A 29 -1.22 3.41 8.30
N ARG A 30 -0.96 4.00 9.47
CA ARG A 30 0.32 4.63 9.81
C ARG A 30 1.26 3.64 10.48
N PHE A 31 2.53 3.75 10.17
CA PHE A 31 3.60 2.97 10.77
C PHE A 31 4.45 3.90 11.66
N PRO A 32 4.52 3.66 12.98
CA PRO A 32 5.29 4.52 13.89
C PRO A 32 6.77 4.65 13.51
N GLY A 33 7.35 3.63 12.88
CA GLY A 33 8.73 3.66 12.39
C GLY A 33 8.94 4.37 11.05
N GLY A 34 7.93 5.04 10.50
CA GLY A 34 8.01 5.80 9.25
C GLY A 34 8.45 4.97 8.04
N ALA A 35 9.17 5.60 7.11
CA ALA A 35 9.61 4.98 5.87
C ALA A 35 10.39 3.66 6.08
N PRO A 36 11.29 3.52 7.07
CA PRO A 36 11.92 2.23 7.37
C PRO A 36 10.94 1.09 7.72
N ALA A 37 9.88 1.39 8.48
CA ALA A 37 8.86 0.41 8.81
C ALA A 37 8.02 0.05 7.57
N VAL A 38 7.70 1.04 6.74
CA VAL A 38 6.99 0.84 5.47
C VAL A 38 7.80 -0.02 4.50
N ASP A 39 9.09 0.27 4.30
CA ASP A 39 9.99 -0.54 3.48
C ASP A 39 10.05 -1.99 3.99
N THR A 40 10.11 -2.16 5.31
CA THR A 40 10.12 -3.50 5.92
C THR A 40 8.86 -4.30 5.58
N VAL A 41 7.67 -3.71 5.67
CA VAL A 41 6.42 -4.43 5.34
C VAL A 41 6.27 -4.67 3.85
N LEU A 42 6.67 -3.72 2.99
CA LEU A 42 6.66 -3.91 1.54
C LEU A 42 7.61 -5.04 1.12
N ARG A 43 8.82 -5.10 1.68
CA ARG A 43 9.76 -6.22 1.42
C ARG A 43 9.21 -7.57 1.87
N ARG A 44 8.47 -7.60 2.99
CA ARG A 44 7.82 -8.83 3.45
C ARG A 44 6.66 -9.23 2.54
N ALA A 45 5.86 -8.28 2.08
CA ALA A 45 4.82 -8.53 1.10
C ALA A 45 5.39 -9.00 -0.26
N ALA A 46 6.59 -8.54 -0.62
CA ALA A 46 7.30 -8.97 -1.82
C ALA A 46 7.66 -10.46 -1.83
N ILE A 47 7.62 -11.13 -0.66
CA ILE A 47 7.74 -12.60 -0.57
C ILE A 47 6.50 -13.29 -1.16
N SER A 48 5.33 -12.69 -0.95
CA SER A 48 4.04 -13.23 -1.40
C SER A 48 3.72 -12.86 -2.85
N GLY A 49 4.26 -11.78 -3.40
CA GLY A 49 3.97 -11.35 -4.76
C GLY A 49 4.74 -10.11 -5.19
N ARG A 50 4.38 -9.52 -6.33
CA ARG A 50 5.08 -8.35 -6.88
C ARG A 50 4.90 -7.09 -6.02
N VAL A 51 5.98 -6.36 -5.80
CA VAL A 51 6.00 -4.95 -5.36
C VAL A 51 6.82 -4.17 -6.39
N GLY A 52 6.21 -3.16 -6.99
CA GLY A 52 6.82 -2.33 -8.03
C GLY A 52 7.64 -1.16 -7.48
N PRO A 53 8.19 -0.32 -8.36
CA PRO A 53 8.80 0.94 -7.95
C PRO A 53 7.74 1.95 -7.50
N VAL A 54 8.20 3.00 -6.84
CA VAL A 54 7.38 4.18 -6.51
C VAL A 54 6.99 4.92 -7.79
N GLY A 55 5.77 5.46 -7.83
CA GLY A 55 5.20 6.17 -8.98
C GLY A 55 4.47 5.28 -9.99
N GLU A 56 4.42 3.97 -9.77
CA GLU A 56 3.66 3.04 -10.61
C GLU A 56 2.36 2.59 -9.95
N THR A 57 1.30 2.43 -10.75
CA THR A 57 0.02 1.84 -10.34
C THR A 57 -0.39 0.68 -11.27
N GLY A 58 -1.47 -0.01 -10.91
CA GLY A 58 -2.06 -1.11 -11.68
C GLY A 58 -3.40 -1.51 -11.07
N ASP A 59 -3.83 -2.75 -11.26
CA ASP A 59 -5.08 -3.24 -10.64
C ASP A 59 -5.04 -3.26 -9.11
N TYR A 60 -3.83 -3.32 -8.53
CA TYR A 60 -3.56 -3.28 -7.10
C TYR A 60 -2.37 -2.35 -6.84
N TRP A 61 -2.48 -1.47 -5.85
CA TRP A 61 -1.39 -0.59 -5.44
C TRP A 61 -1.55 -0.19 -3.98
N ALA A 62 -0.53 0.47 -3.43
CA ALA A 62 -0.63 1.17 -2.17
C ALA A 62 -0.28 2.65 -2.36
N ASP A 63 -1.13 3.54 -1.85
CA ASP A 63 -0.80 4.95 -1.71
C ASP A 63 0.21 5.12 -0.57
N LEU A 64 1.23 5.93 -0.78
CA LEU A 64 2.15 6.40 0.25
C LEU A 64 1.54 7.61 0.93
N LEU A 65 1.45 7.56 2.26
CA LEU A 65 0.85 8.60 3.09
C LEU A 65 1.93 9.34 3.88
N ASP A 66 1.82 10.66 3.99
CA ASP A 66 2.69 11.50 4.81
C ASP A 66 2.31 11.44 6.31
N ALA A 67 2.95 12.29 7.13
CA ALA A 67 2.67 12.40 8.56
C ALA A 67 1.26 12.93 8.89
N ASN A 68 0.63 13.66 7.97
CA ASN A 68 -0.75 14.15 8.07
C ASN A 68 -1.77 13.11 7.62
N GLY A 69 -1.30 12.03 6.97
CA GLY A 69 -2.15 11.00 6.38
C GLY A 69 -2.61 11.35 4.97
N ASP A 70 -2.00 12.38 4.37
CA ASP A 70 -2.26 12.82 3.02
C ASP A 70 -1.47 11.95 2.04
N TRP A 71 -2.11 11.60 0.94
CA TRP A 71 -1.48 10.86 -0.15
C TRP A 71 -0.54 11.78 -0.94
N PHE A 72 0.65 11.28 -1.27
CA PHE A 72 1.61 12.02 -2.11
C PHE A 72 2.28 11.18 -3.20
N ASP A 73 2.30 9.85 -3.08
CA ASP A 73 2.84 8.95 -4.12
C ASP A 73 2.23 7.54 -4.02
N THR A 74 2.63 6.59 -4.86
CA THR A 74 2.07 5.23 -4.92
C THR A 74 3.13 4.17 -5.19
N VAL A 75 2.83 2.91 -4.88
CA VAL A 75 3.63 1.75 -5.27
C VAL A 75 2.74 0.65 -5.84
N ALA A 76 3.10 0.14 -7.02
CA ALA A 76 2.35 -0.93 -7.66
C ALA A 76 2.47 -2.24 -6.89
N LEU A 77 1.39 -3.00 -6.81
CA LEU A 77 1.33 -4.30 -6.13
C LEU A 77 0.79 -5.38 -7.06
N GLY A 78 1.25 -6.61 -6.84
CA GLY A 78 0.52 -7.80 -7.29
C GLY A 78 -0.61 -8.14 -6.33
N ARG A 79 -1.61 -8.88 -6.81
CA ARG A 79 -2.75 -9.36 -6.00
C ARG A 79 -2.31 -10.02 -4.68
N ASP A 80 -1.31 -10.89 -4.73
CA ASP A 80 -0.87 -11.65 -3.56
C ASP A 80 -0.10 -10.79 -2.54
N ALA A 81 0.75 -9.88 -3.02
CA ALA A 81 1.40 -8.88 -2.16
C ALA A 81 0.35 -7.98 -1.48
N TRP A 82 -0.65 -7.52 -2.24
CA TRP A 82 -1.76 -6.72 -1.72
C TRP A 82 -2.57 -7.48 -0.65
N ASN A 83 -2.93 -8.75 -0.90
CA ASN A 83 -3.66 -9.57 0.06
C ASN A 83 -2.84 -9.81 1.33
N SER A 84 -1.54 -10.04 1.17
CA SER A 84 -0.61 -10.23 2.27
C SER A 84 -0.54 -8.95 3.13
N LEU A 85 -0.36 -7.77 2.52
CA LEU A 85 -0.42 -6.46 3.18
C LEU A 85 -1.70 -6.28 3.98
N LYS A 86 -2.85 -6.49 3.33
CA LYS A 86 -4.16 -6.35 3.94
C LYS A 86 -4.33 -7.26 5.16
N ASN A 87 -3.94 -8.53 5.07
CA ASN A 87 -4.30 -9.51 6.09
C ASN A 87 -3.28 -9.63 7.24
N HIS A 88 -2.00 -9.35 7.00
CA HIS A 88 -0.95 -9.59 8.00
C HIS A 88 -0.46 -8.32 8.69
N TRP A 89 -0.17 -7.26 7.93
CA TRP A 89 0.52 -6.07 8.46
C TRP A 89 -0.39 -4.87 8.64
N MET A 90 -1.30 -4.62 7.70
CA MET A 90 -2.24 -3.49 7.79
C MET A 90 -3.53 -3.87 8.50
N ARG A 91 -4.00 -5.13 8.36
CA ARG A 91 -5.26 -5.64 8.95
C ARG A 91 -6.48 -4.75 8.66
N CYS A 92 -6.44 -4.04 7.54
CA CYS A 92 -7.42 -3.03 7.17
C CYS A 92 -8.62 -3.66 6.42
N LYS A 93 -9.77 -2.98 6.49
CA LYS A 93 -10.97 -3.35 5.74
C LYS A 93 -11.04 -2.56 4.44
N VAL A 94 -11.54 -3.22 3.39
CA VAL A 94 -11.81 -2.55 2.10
C VAL A 94 -13.16 -1.88 2.22
N GLU A 95 -13.18 -0.58 1.98
CA GLU A 95 -14.37 0.23 1.78
C GLU A 95 -14.51 0.46 0.27
N SER A 96 -15.68 0.09 -0.26
CA SER A 96 -16.04 0.49 -1.62
C SER A 96 -16.29 2.00 -1.61
N ALA A 97 -15.79 2.74 -2.60
CA ALA A 97 -16.08 4.18 -2.73
C ALA A 97 -17.60 4.46 -2.87
N ASP A 98 -18.35 3.44 -3.26
CA ASP A 98 -19.79 3.32 -3.25
C ASP A 98 -20.24 2.74 -1.90
N GLY A 99 -20.33 3.60 -0.87
CA GLY A 99 -20.84 3.27 0.46
C GLY A 99 -22.27 2.73 0.45
N ARG A 100 -22.41 1.42 0.24
CA ARG A 100 -23.65 0.65 0.38
C ARG A 100 -23.37 -0.62 1.18
#